data_AF-A0A433K6B4-F1
#
_entry.id   AF-A0A433K6B4-F1
#
_cell.length_a   1.000
_cell.length_b   1.000
_cell.length_c   1.000
_cell.angle_alpha   90.00
_cell.angle_beta   90.00
_cell.angle_gamma   90.00
#
_symmetry.space_group_name_H-M   'P 1'
#
loop_
_entity.id
_entity.type
_entity.pdbx_description
1 polymer ?
#
loop_
_entity_poly.entity_id
_entity_poly.type
_entity_poly.pdbx_seq_one_letter_code
_entity_poly.pdbx_strand_id
1 'polypeptide(L)'
;MNLSNKYYQHADGVVSLVESNQLSLNKNQPFILIKTLYCGVCNSDIKEIRGERISRRDFGHEIVGVIISSNVYANRVGNYVTLDPHIPVERNTGFSSYMCISGTKDHLEKALIIIPSGNSVYILSEPLACAYHAVNRLLGNSQGVNKILVYGAGTFGYLIYLILKKMGKDVCIGNRSVDRLNDLQKYNLIENKHVDPNGKKYDALFLTESVIGVETIDSIFHKISETATILLFGAVKQDEPLNLYEVRNNELVSKIHYKNKVLTMVGNSGATTCDFSQSIDFIKQNSNELKKIITNISDLASGLRHIQNMVNGQYSFGKHVIELQKDSKDVNPIETTLHLTVVDHPSTSRKLNFLNPDLEHVNSCIDLYKHFSKKWLWRGKLNWLDSDWIKHFNNEHVIFKLIMFENSIIGFFEIQLSTPTTIKIKYIAILDDFIGQGLAADIMSEIKRIAIEMKVTELLVQTRSCDHNNALNYYLRQGFAIQHIENIEVML
;
A
#
# COMPACT_ATOMS: atom_id res chain seq x y z
N MET A 1 8.22 23.89 -3.12
CA MET A 1 8.85 23.70 -4.46
C MET A 1 7.76 23.18 -5.38
N ASN A 2 7.75 23.55 -6.66
CA ASN A 2 6.82 22.98 -7.63
C ASN A 2 7.35 21.62 -8.08
N LEU A 3 7.14 20.61 -7.23
CA LEU A 3 7.40 19.21 -7.54
C LEU A 3 6.06 18.49 -7.54
N SER A 4 5.70 17.82 -8.63
CA SER A 4 4.60 16.85 -8.60
C SER A 4 5.02 15.72 -7.65
N ASN A 5 4.25 15.53 -6.59
CA ASN A 5 4.44 14.49 -5.60
C ASN A 5 3.26 13.53 -5.67
N LYS A 6 3.53 12.30 -6.10
CA LYS A 6 2.59 11.18 -6.03
C LYS A 6 2.84 10.41 -4.75
N TYR A 7 1.79 10.10 -4.00
CA TYR A 7 1.92 9.40 -2.73
C TYR A 7 0.68 8.58 -2.38
N TYR A 8 0.88 7.56 -1.55
CA TYR A 8 -0.25 6.87 -0.94
C TYR A 8 -0.74 7.58 0.31
N GLN A 9 -2.06 7.65 0.45
CA GLN A 9 -2.72 7.96 1.72
C GLN A 9 -3.69 6.85 2.07
N HIS A 10 -4.08 6.76 3.33
CA HIS A 10 -5.04 5.75 3.78
C HIS A 10 -6.07 6.33 4.73
N ALA A 11 -7.26 5.73 4.71
CA ALA A 11 -8.36 5.99 5.64
C ALA A 11 -9.28 4.76 5.65
N ASP A 12 -9.75 4.36 6.85
CA ASP A 12 -10.80 3.36 7.04
C ASP A 12 -10.58 2.04 6.26
N GLY A 13 -9.37 1.47 6.30
CA GLY A 13 -9.06 0.21 5.62
C GLY A 13 -8.81 0.34 4.11
N VAL A 14 -8.76 1.56 3.57
CA VAL A 14 -8.56 1.82 2.15
C VAL A 14 -7.29 2.63 1.93
N VAL A 15 -6.48 2.22 0.95
CA VAL A 15 -5.35 3.00 0.45
C VAL A 15 -5.73 3.67 -0.87
N SER A 16 -5.31 4.91 -1.06
CA SER A 16 -5.55 5.72 -2.28
C SER A 16 -4.26 6.33 -2.78
N LEU A 17 -4.08 6.42 -4.10
CA LEU A 17 -3.01 7.18 -4.74
C LEU A 17 -3.47 8.64 -4.92
N VAL A 18 -2.64 9.58 -4.49
CA VAL A 18 -2.89 11.03 -4.62
C VAL A 18 -1.71 11.68 -5.33
N GLU A 19 -2.01 12.66 -6.16
CA GLU A 19 -1.02 13.55 -6.77
C GLU A 19 -1.24 14.97 -6.28
N SER A 20 -0.16 15.60 -5.79
CA SER A 20 -0.14 17.01 -5.42
C SER A 20 0.95 17.72 -6.20
N ASN A 21 0.61 18.88 -6.79
CA ASN A 21 1.56 19.72 -7.50
C ASN A 21 2.36 20.65 -6.57
N GLN A 22 2.12 20.58 -5.26
CA GLN A 22 2.81 21.40 -4.27
C GLN A 22 3.24 20.56 -3.07
N LEU A 23 4.55 20.48 -2.87
CA LEU A 23 5.13 20.03 -1.61
C LEU A 23 5.34 21.25 -0.71
N SER A 24 4.54 21.35 0.34
CA SER A 24 4.67 22.38 1.38
C SER A 24 5.91 22.11 2.22
N LEU A 25 6.93 22.95 2.05
CA LEU A 25 8.18 22.91 2.81
C LEU A 25 8.25 24.15 3.69
N ASN A 26 8.29 23.97 5.01
CA ASN A 26 8.61 25.07 5.91
C ASN A 26 10.13 25.30 5.89
N LYS A 27 10.57 26.30 5.12
CA LYS A 27 12.01 26.63 4.96
C LYS A 27 12.65 27.21 6.23
N ASN A 28 11.84 27.63 7.20
CA ASN A 28 12.32 28.27 8.44
C ASN A 28 12.73 27.26 9.53
N GLN A 29 12.54 25.96 9.29
CA GLN A 29 12.99 24.89 10.18
C GLN A 29 13.96 23.94 9.47
N PRO A 30 14.82 23.20 10.20
CA PRO A 30 15.64 22.17 9.61
C PRO A 30 14.82 21.16 8.81
N PHE A 31 15.19 20.95 7.55
CA PHE A 31 14.56 19.96 6.69
C PHE A 31 15.57 19.26 5.79
N ILE A 32 15.17 18.06 5.37
CA ILE A 32 15.81 17.31 4.30
C ILE A 32 14.70 16.86 3.34
N LEU A 33 14.93 17.04 2.05
CA LEU A 33 14.05 16.57 0.99
C LEU A 33 14.73 15.39 0.30
N ILE A 34 14.00 14.29 0.23
CA ILE A 34 14.46 13.02 -0.32
C ILE A 34 13.62 12.72 -1.55
N LYS A 35 14.28 12.45 -2.67
CA LYS A 35 13.66 11.77 -3.80
C LYS A 35 13.63 10.28 -3.48
N THR A 36 12.47 9.78 -3.09
CA THR A 36 12.31 8.38 -2.68
C THR A 36 12.33 7.51 -3.93
N LEU A 37 13.22 6.53 -3.99
CA LEU A 37 13.35 5.61 -5.11
C LEU A 37 12.47 4.38 -4.91
N TYR A 38 12.55 3.81 -3.71
CA TYR A 38 11.81 2.61 -3.34
C TYR A 38 11.23 2.73 -1.92
N CYS A 39 10.07 2.13 -1.68
CA CYS A 39 9.55 1.89 -0.34
C CYS A 39 9.10 0.43 -0.22
N GLY A 40 9.59 -0.28 0.80
CA GLY A 40 9.11 -1.60 1.17
C GLY A 40 7.74 -1.52 1.84
N VAL A 41 6.90 -2.55 1.63
CA VAL A 41 5.62 -2.70 2.34
C VAL A 41 5.82 -3.60 3.55
N CYS A 42 5.43 -3.13 4.73
CA CYS A 42 5.50 -3.87 5.98
C CYS A 42 4.11 -4.29 6.48
N ASN A 43 4.03 -5.38 7.25
CA ASN A 43 2.78 -5.75 7.94
C ASN A 43 2.30 -4.66 8.90
N SER A 44 3.22 -3.84 9.41
CA SER A 44 2.90 -2.72 10.28
C SER A 44 2.18 -1.58 9.53
N ASP A 45 2.43 -1.42 8.22
CA ASP A 45 1.66 -0.52 7.34
C ASP A 45 0.24 -1.06 7.13
N ILE A 46 0.10 -2.37 6.90
CA ILE A 46 -1.21 -3.03 6.71
C ILE A 46 -2.07 -2.90 7.96
N LYS A 47 -1.50 -3.13 9.15
CA LYS A 47 -2.19 -2.93 10.44
C LYS A 47 -2.59 -1.47 10.65
N GLU A 48 -1.76 -0.53 10.20
CA GLU A 48 -2.08 0.91 10.27
C GLU A 48 -3.27 1.27 9.39
N ILE A 49 -3.29 0.80 8.12
CA ILE A 49 -4.40 1.02 7.19
C ILE A 49 -5.72 0.47 7.76
N ARG A 50 -5.69 -0.71 8.40
CA ARG A 50 -6.87 -1.32 9.03
C ARG A 50 -7.31 -0.65 10.34
N GLY A 51 -6.54 0.31 10.87
CA GLY A 51 -6.81 0.89 12.19
C GLY A 51 -6.49 -0.06 13.37
N GLU A 52 -5.78 -1.16 13.13
CA GLU A 52 -5.39 -2.16 14.15
C GLU A 52 -4.12 -1.74 14.91
N ARG A 53 -3.42 -0.71 14.44
CA ARG A 53 -2.19 -0.21 15.05
C ARG A 53 -2.51 0.87 16.09
N ILE A 54 -2.37 0.51 17.37
CA ILE A 54 -2.63 1.39 18.52
C ILE A 54 -1.49 2.43 18.71
N SER A 55 -0.26 2.10 18.28
CA SER A 55 0.94 2.94 18.47
C SER A 55 1.24 3.85 17.27
N ARG A 56 2.45 4.45 17.26
CA ARG A 56 2.99 5.39 16.27
C ARG A 56 2.59 5.04 14.82
N ARG A 57 2.06 6.04 14.10
CA ARG A 57 1.65 5.99 12.69
C ARG A 57 2.82 6.40 11.81
N ASP A 58 3.51 5.42 11.22
CA ASP A 58 4.72 5.60 10.43
C ASP A 58 4.55 5.00 9.03
N PHE A 59 3.40 5.27 8.39
CA PHE A 59 3.06 4.71 7.08
C PHE A 59 4.18 4.90 6.04
N GLY A 60 4.72 3.79 5.56
CA GLY A 60 5.90 3.74 4.70
C GLY A 60 7.14 4.22 5.45
N HIS A 61 7.90 3.28 6.00
CA HIS A 61 9.12 3.54 6.80
C HIS A 61 10.37 2.82 6.29
N GLU A 62 10.22 1.93 5.31
CA GLU A 62 11.33 1.17 4.74
C GLU A 62 11.75 1.76 3.39
N ILE A 63 12.44 2.90 3.42
CA ILE A 63 12.74 3.65 2.20
C ILE A 63 14.18 3.47 1.71
N VAL A 64 14.35 3.59 0.40
CA VAL A 64 15.62 3.91 -0.25
C VAL A 64 15.40 5.18 -1.06
N GLY A 65 16.20 6.21 -0.81
CA GLY A 65 16.07 7.50 -1.48
C GLY A 65 17.41 8.19 -1.71
N VAL A 66 17.37 9.34 -2.39
CA VAL A 66 18.51 10.24 -2.54
C VAL A 66 18.16 11.61 -1.98
N ILE A 67 19.04 12.19 -1.18
CA ILE A 67 18.85 13.55 -0.69
C ILE A 67 19.00 14.52 -1.86
N ILE A 68 17.97 15.31 -2.15
CA ILE A 68 17.98 16.28 -3.25
C ILE A 68 18.03 17.73 -2.77
N SER A 69 17.70 17.99 -1.50
CA SER A 69 17.83 19.33 -0.90
C SER A 69 17.92 19.21 0.62
N SER A 70 18.67 20.09 1.26
CA SER A 70 18.66 20.27 2.71
C SER A 70 19.12 21.69 3.06
N ASN A 71 18.55 22.30 4.11
CA ASN A 71 19.02 23.57 4.66
C ASN A 71 19.96 23.41 5.88
N VAL A 72 20.20 22.18 6.34
CA VAL A 72 21.07 21.89 7.50
C VAL A 72 22.27 21.00 7.17
N TYR A 73 22.19 20.22 6.09
CA TYR A 73 23.23 19.28 5.65
C TYR A 73 23.45 19.34 4.13
N ALA A 74 23.91 20.49 3.63
CA ALA A 74 24.19 20.67 2.20
C ALA A 74 25.23 19.65 1.66
N ASN A 75 26.19 19.23 2.49
CA ASN A 75 27.21 18.24 2.14
C ASN A 75 26.68 16.81 1.97
N ARG A 76 25.45 16.52 2.41
CA ARG A 76 24.81 15.20 2.26
C ARG A 76 23.92 15.12 1.00
N VAL A 77 23.72 16.22 0.28
CA VAL A 77 22.95 16.23 -0.97
C VAL A 77 23.64 15.32 -2.00
N GLY A 78 22.86 14.48 -2.67
CA GLY A 78 23.34 13.45 -3.59
C GLY A 78 23.66 12.11 -2.92
N ASN A 79 23.71 12.02 -1.59
CA ASN A 79 23.86 10.73 -0.92
C ASN A 79 22.58 9.90 -1.00
N TYR A 80 22.75 8.60 -1.22
CA TYR A 80 21.68 7.62 -1.03
C TYR A 80 21.49 7.37 0.46
N VAL A 81 20.22 7.27 0.88
CA VAL A 81 19.86 7.11 2.29
C VAL A 81 18.74 6.09 2.47
N THR A 82 18.74 5.47 3.65
CA THR A 82 17.58 4.78 4.26
C THR A 82 17.14 5.54 5.51
N LEU A 83 15.96 5.20 6.01
CA LEU A 83 15.39 5.77 7.24
C LEU A 83 15.56 4.81 8.42
N ASP A 84 16.02 5.33 9.55
CA ASP A 84 15.77 4.74 10.87
C ASP A 84 14.45 5.31 11.41
N PRO A 85 13.35 4.53 11.40
CA PRO A 85 12.08 5.04 11.87
C PRO A 85 12.05 5.26 13.38
N HIS A 86 13.00 4.72 14.16
CA HIS A 86 12.99 4.83 15.63
C HIS A 86 13.42 6.21 16.13
N ILE A 87 14.09 7.00 15.28
CA ILE A 87 14.42 8.40 15.59
C ILE A 87 13.19 9.28 15.35
N PRO A 88 12.74 10.07 16.35
CA PRO A 88 11.53 10.88 16.22
C PRO A 88 11.80 12.09 15.32
N VAL A 89 11.08 12.13 14.20
CA VAL A 89 11.14 13.14 13.15
C VAL A 89 9.74 13.37 12.60
N GLU A 90 9.47 14.59 12.15
CA GLU A 90 8.27 14.89 11.38
C GLU A 90 8.51 14.55 9.91
N ARG A 91 7.52 13.94 9.27
CA ARG A 91 7.65 13.51 7.88
C ARG A 91 6.29 13.26 7.24
N ASN A 92 6.23 13.32 5.91
CA ASN A 92 5.16 12.66 5.16
C ASN A 92 5.47 11.16 4.97
N THR A 93 4.56 10.43 4.33
CA THR A 93 4.70 8.98 4.10
C THR A 93 5.95 8.63 3.28
N GLY A 94 6.54 7.46 3.56
CA GLY A 94 7.61 6.90 2.72
C GLY A 94 7.12 6.40 1.36
N PHE A 95 5.81 6.18 1.20
CA PHE A 95 5.19 5.87 -0.09
C PHE A 95 4.97 7.12 -0.97
N SER A 96 5.80 8.15 -0.80
CA SER A 96 5.76 9.38 -1.60
C SER A 96 6.97 9.47 -2.52
N SER A 97 6.78 9.90 -3.76
CA SER A 97 7.88 10.17 -4.70
C SER A 97 8.88 11.19 -4.13
N TYR A 98 8.40 12.13 -3.32
CA TYR A 98 9.22 13.06 -2.57
C TYR A 98 8.83 13.07 -1.10
N MET A 99 9.77 12.62 -0.29
CA MET A 99 9.64 12.59 1.16
C MET A 99 10.34 13.81 1.78
N CYS A 100 9.59 14.60 2.53
CA CYS A 100 10.14 15.67 3.35
C CYS A 100 10.23 15.17 4.79
N ILE A 101 11.38 15.41 5.42
CA ILE A 101 11.63 15.13 6.83
C ILE A 101 12.11 16.42 7.51
N SER A 102 11.55 16.72 8.68
CA SER A 102 11.90 17.85 9.54
C SER A 102 12.08 17.41 10.99
N GLY A 103 12.83 18.19 11.76
CA GLY A 103 13.15 17.87 13.15
C GLY A 103 14.34 18.66 13.65
N THR A 104 14.92 18.25 14.78
CA THR A 104 16.19 18.85 15.23
C THR A 104 17.32 18.42 14.29
N LYS A 105 18.39 19.23 14.22
CA LYS A 105 19.57 18.92 13.41
C LYS A 105 20.15 17.54 13.76
N ASP A 106 20.24 17.20 15.05
CA ASP A 106 20.74 15.91 15.54
C ASP A 106 19.82 14.73 15.15
N HIS A 107 18.50 14.87 15.31
CA HIS A 107 17.56 13.81 14.91
C HIS A 107 17.59 13.57 13.41
N LEU A 108 17.66 14.62 12.59
CA LEU A 108 17.74 14.48 11.13
C LEU A 108 19.02 13.75 10.69
N GLU A 109 20.14 13.98 11.37
CA GLU A 109 21.40 13.30 11.08
C GLU A 109 21.37 11.82 11.46
N LYS A 110 20.73 11.47 12.57
CA LYS A 110 20.59 10.10 13.05
C LYS A 110 19.51 9.31 12.29
N ALA A 111 18.39 9.94 11.94
CA ALA A 111 17.28 9.30 11.25
C ALA A 111 17.63 8.89 9.82
N LEU A 112 18.52 9.62 9.15
CA LEU A 112 18.92 9.32 7.77
C LEU A 112 20.30 8.67 7.73
N ILE A 113 20.31 7.38 7.40
CA ILE A 113 21.52 6.58 7.34
C ILE A 113 21.99 6.52 5.90
N ILE A 114 23.25 6.88 5.66
CA ILE A 114 23.86 6.85 4.33
C ILE A 114 24.09 5.39 3.92
N ILE A 115 23.63 5.06 2.72
CA ILE A 115 23.81 3.75 2.09
C ILE A 115 24.67 3.85 0.82
N PRO A 116 25.32 2.76 0.40
CA PRO A 116 26.30 2.82 -0.70
C PRO A 116 25.70 3.10 -2.09
N SER A 117 24.41 2.81 -2.30
CA SER A 117 23.77 2.93 -3.61
C SER A 117 22.25 3.00 -3.48
N GLY A 118 21.57 3.50 -4.52
CA GLY A 118 20.10 3.47 -4.62
C GLY A 118 19.51 2.12 -5.03
N ASN A 119 20.21 1.00 -4.82
CA ASN A 119 19.68 -0.33 -5.17
C ASN A 119 18.50 -0.72 -4.27
N SER A 120 17.45 -1.28 -4.85
CA SER A 120 16.23 -1.67 -4.11
C SER A 120 16.48 -2.67 -2.98
N VAL A 121 17.57 -3.45 -2.99
CA VAL A 121 17.90 -4.37 -1.89
C VAL A 121 18.07 -3.65 -0.54
N TYR A 122 18.45 -2.37 -0.55
CA TYR A 122 18.62 -1.58 0.67
C TYR A 122 17.31 -1.20 1.36
N ILE A 123 16.14 -1.48 0.77
CA ILE A 123 14.86 -1.40 1.51
C ILE A 123 14.87 -2.34 2.73
N LEU A 124 15.71 -3.37 2.69
CA LEU A 124 15.86 -4.33 3.78
C LEU A 124 16.70 -3.79 4.95
N SER A 125 17.21 -2.55 4.90
CA SER A 125 18.09 -2.00 5.94
C SER A 125 17.42 -1.92 7.30
N GLU A 126 16.19 -1.41 7.38
CA GLU A 126 15.40 -1.37 8.62
C GLU A 126 15.00 -2.78 9.09
N PRO A 127 14.39 -3.66 8.26
CA PRO A 127 13.97 -4.95 8.76
C PRO A 127 15.15 -5.86 9.13
N LEU A 128 16.31 -5.72 8.48
CA LEU A 128 17.54 -6.39 8.90
C LEU A 128 18.13 -5.78 10.18
N ALA A 129 18.03 -4.46 10.40
CA ALA A 129 18.47 -3.85 11.66
C ALA A 129 17.63 -4.39 12.83
N CYS A 130 16.30 -4.45 12.67
CA CYS A 130 15.40 -5.09 13.64
C CYS A 130 15.74 -6.58 13.86
N ALA A 131 16.09 -7.32 12.80
CA ALA A 131 16.51 -8.71 12.91
C ALA A 131 17.87 -8.88 13.63
N TYR A 132 18.84 -8.00 13.38
CA TYR A 132 20.13 -7.98 14.08
C TYR A 132 19.95 -7.67 15.56
N HIS A 133 19.13 -6.67 15.89
CA HIS A 133 18.81 -6.32 17.27
C HIS A 133 18.27 -7.54 18.03
N ALA A 134 17.32 -8.26 17.42
CA ALA A 134 16.80 -9.50 17.99
C ALA A 134 17.88 -10.57 18.18
N VAL A 135 18.72 -10.82 17.17
CA VAL A 135 19.80 -11.81 17.26
C VAL A 135 20.79 -11.45 18.38
N ASN A 136 21.22 -10.19 18.45
CA ASN A 136 22.11 -9.67 19.48
C ASN A 136 21.51 -9.85 20.88
N ARG A 137 20.23 -9.46 21.05
CA ARG A 137 19.47 -9.58 22.30
C ARG A 137 19.36 -11.02 22.78
N LEU A 138 18.98 -11.96 21.91
CA LEU A 138 18.83 -13.36 22.30
C LEU A 138 20.19 -14.00 22.62
N LEU A 139 21.20 -13.80 21.76
CA LEU A 139 22.52 -14.43 21.97
C LEU A 139 23.25 -13.85 23.19
N GLY A 140 23.08 -12.56 23.48
CA GLY A 140 23.59 -11.94 24.70
C GLY A 140 22.97 -12.49 25.99
N ASN A 141 21.77 -13.07 25.90
CA ASN A 141 21.02 -13.64 27.03
C ASN A 141 20.95 -15.17 26.99
N SER A 142 21.77 -15.83 26.19
CA SER A 142 21.72 -17.28 26.02
C SER A 142 23.12 -17.90 25.92
N GLN A 143 23.65 -18.31 27.06
CA GLN A 143 24.97 -18.92 27.15
C GLN A 143 24.95 -20.36 26.61
N GLY A 144 25.94 -20.71 25.78
CA GLY A 144 26.12 -22.08 25.29
C GLY A 144 25.04 -22.57 24.31
N VAL A 145 24.24 -21.67 23.74
CA VAL A 145 23.18 -22.04 22.79
C VAL A 145 23.77 -22.57 21.49
N ASN A 146 23.39 -23.82 21.20
CA ASN A 146 23.76 -24.52 19.98
C ASN A 146 22.57 -24.70 19.04
N LYS A 147 21.38 -25.08 19.56
CA LYS A 147 20.20 -25.41 18.74
C LYS A 147 19.15 -24.30 18.80
N ILE A 148 18.94 -23.62 17.68
CA ILE A 148 18.06 -22.45 17.58
C ILE A 148 16.88 -22.76 16.66
N LEU A 149 15.67 -22.38 17.08
CA LEU A 149 14.49 -22.39 16.23
C LEU A 149 14.02 -20.95 15.96
N VAL A 150 13.87 -20.60 14.69
CA VAL A 150 13.08 -19.42 14.30
C VAL A 150 11.67 -19.88 13.99
N TYR A 151 10.70 -19.51 14.82
CA TYR A 151 9.31 -19.90 14.66
C TYR A 151 8.51 -18.75 14.02
N GLY A 152 8.02 -19.02 12.82
CA GLY A 152 7.41 -18.08 11.88
C GLY A 152 8.26 -17.95 10.62
N ALA A 153 7.69 -18.31 9.46
CA ALA A 153 8.38 -18.33 8.16
C ALA A 153 8.03 -17.13 7.26
N GLY A 154 7.73 -15.98 7.87
CA GLY A 154 7.58 -14.71 7.16
C GLY A 154 8.93 -14.03 6.87
N THR A 155 8.88 -12.79 6.40
CA THR A 155 10.09 -12.01 6.07
C THR A 155 11.07 -11.92 7.23
N PHE A 156 10.62 -11.51 8.43
CA PHE A 156 11.50 -11.41 9.60
C PHE A 156 12.07 -12.76 10.04
N GLY A 157 11.25 -13.82 10.01
CA GLY A 157 11.72 -15.17 10.31
C GLY A 157 12.85 -15.61 9.39
N TYR A 158 12.71 -15.36 8.08
CA TYR A 158 13.78 -15.63 7.13
C TYR A 158 15.03 -14.77 7.36
N LEU A 159 14.88 -13.47 7.62
CA LEU A 159 16.03 -12.58 7.85
C LEU A 159 16.82 -13.01 9.10
N ILE A 160 16.14 -13.33 10.20
CA ILE A 160 16.77 -13.85 11.43
C ILE A 160 17.46 -15.19 11.14
N TYR A 161 16.79 -16.11 10.46
CA TYR A 161 17.37 -17.38 10.02
C TYR A 161 18.66 -17.17 9.22
N LEU A 162 18.63 -16.26 8.24
CA LEU A 162 19.76 -16.01 7.35
C LEU A 162 20.95 -15.43 8.11
N ILE A 163 20.72 -14.50 9.04
CA ILE A 163 21.77 -13.96 9.91
C ILE A 163 22.41 -15.09 10.72
N LEU A 164 21.61 -15.90 11.42
CA LEU A 164 22.09 -17.01 12.24
C LEU A 164 22.84 -18.07 11.44
N LYS A 165 22.35 -18.39 10.22
CA LYS A 165 23.01 -19.31 9.30
C LYS A 165 24.39 -18.79 8.90
N LYS A 166 24.50 -17.49 8.57
CA LYS A 166 25.76 -16.85 8.20
C LYS A 166 26.73 -16.72 9.37
N MET A 167 26.23 -16.69 10.60
CA MET A 167 27.01 -16.81 11.84
C MET A 167 27.43 -18.27 12.17
N GLY A 168 27.02 -19.25 11.36
CA GLY A 168 27.36 -20.66 11.57
C GLY A 168 26.60 -21.36 12.69
N LYS A 169 25.44 -20.83 13.12
CA LYS A 169 24.60 -21.45 14.16
C LYS A 169 23.81 -22.66 13.62
N ASP A 170 23.55 -23.67 14.44
CA ASP A 170 22.58 -24.74 14.12
C ASP A 170 21.16 -24.18 14.29
N VAL A 171 20.66 -23.59 13.21
CA VAL A 171 19.36 -22.95 13.13
C VAL A 171 18.40 -23.75 12.23
N CYS A 172 17.20 -23.97 12.74
CA CYS A 172 16.05 -24.44 11.97
C CYS A 172 14.98 -23.33 11.90
N ILE A 173 14.16 -23.37 10.86
CA ILE A 173 12.97 -22.52 10.71
C ILE A 173 11.71 -23.39 10.73
N GLY A 174 10.75 -22.99 11.55
CA GLY A 174 9.45 -23.65 11.69
C GLY A 174 8.32 -22.66 11.44
N ASN A 175 7.13 -23.17 11.12
CA ASN A 175 5.93 -22.36 10.91
C ASN A 175 4.69 -23.20 11.20
N ARG A 176 3.58 -22.58 11.56
CA ARG A 176 2.32 -23.29 11.82
C ARG A 176 1.77 -24.00 10.57
N SER A 177 1.81 -23.34 9.40
CA SER A 177 1.49 -23.95 8.10
C SER A 177 2.76 -24.31 7.34
N VAL A 178 2.73 -25.43 6.61
CA VAL A 178 3.82 -25.85 5.72
C VAL A 178 3.95 -24.96 4.48
N ASP A 179 2.90 -24.23 4.08
CA ASP A 179 2.91 -23.46 2.81
C ASP A 179 4.05 -22.44 2.74
N ARG A 180 4.29 -21.71 3.84
CA ARG A 180 5.38 -20.72 3.91
C ARG A 180 6.76 -21.37 3.89
N LEU A 181 6.91 -22.57 4.46
CA LEU A 181 8.16 -23.33 4.40
C LEU A 181 8.40 -23.84 2.97
N ASN A 182 7.35 -24.31 2.31
CA ASN A 182 7.38 -24.72 0.90
C ASN A 182 7.74 -23.53 0.00
N ASP A 183 7.20 -22.34 0.25
CA ASP A 183 7.60 -21.13 -0.48
C ASP A 183 9.09 -20.83 -0.31
N LEU A 184 9.61 -20.83 0.93
CA LEU A 184 11.04 -20.62 1.18
C LEU A 184 11.92 -21.62 0.43
N GLN A 185 11.52 -22.89 0.38
CA GLN A 185 12.22 -23.93 -0.39
C GLN A 185 12.11 -23.69 -1.90
N LYS A 186 10.91 -23.37 -2.40
CA LYS A 186 10.63 -23.09 -3.82
C LYS A 186 11.50 -21.96 -4.37
N TYR A 187 11.75 -20.92 -3.57
CA TYR A 187 12.62 -19.81 -3.95
C TYR A 187 14.11 -20.04 -3.61
N ASN A 188 14.50 -21.26 -3.23
CA ASN A 188 15.87 -21.64 -2.84
C ASN A 188 16.47 -20.72 -1.76
N LEU A 189 15.65 -20.35 -0.78
CA LEU A 189 16.02 -19.52 0.37
C LEU A 189 16.47 -20.38 1.56
N ILE A 190 15.91 -21.60 1.68
CA ILE A 190 16.27 -22.56 2.73
C ILE A 190 16.50 -23.95 2.13
N GLU A 191 17.41 -24.70 2.75
CA GLU A 191 17.62 -26.13 2.43
C GLU A 191 16.77 -27.00 3.36
N ASN A 192 16.39 -28.20 2.92
CA ASN A 192 15.53 -29.10 3.69
C ASN A 192 16.05 -29.42 5.10
N LYS A 193 17.37 -29.51 5.29
CA LYS A 193 18.00 -29.75 6.60
C LYS A 193 17.72 -28.64 7.64
N HIS A 194 17.33 -27.46 7.18
CA HIS A 194 17.01 -26.31 8.03
C HIS A 194 15.51 -26.17 8.30
N VAL A 195 14.66 -26.99 7.69
CA VAL A 195 13.24 -27.04 8.06
C VAL A 195 13.14 -27.77 9.41
N ASP A 196 12.40 -27.18 10.35
CA ASP A 196 12.18 -27.75 11.69
C ASP A 196 11.64 -29.18 11.61
N PRO A 197 12.43 -30.20 12.02
CA PRO A 197 12.00 -31.59 11.99
C PRO A 197 11.10 -31.93 13.18
N ASN A 198 10.24 -32.93 13.01
CA ASN A 198 9.41 -33.44 14.11
C ASN A 198 10.28 -33.98 15.26
N GLY A 199 9.97 -33.58 16.50
CA GLY A 199 10.58 -34.11 17.72
C GLY A 199 11.91 -33.47 18.15
N LYS A 200 12.48 -32.50 17.42
CA LYS A 200 13.68 -31.76 17.86
C LYS A 200 13.33 -30.78 18.99
N LYS A 201 14.21 -30.72 20.00
CA LYS A 201 14.18 -29.72 21.08
C LYS A 201 15.23 -28.64 20.84
N TYR A 202 14.90 -27.41 21.20
CA TYR A 202 15.71 -26.22 20.98
C TYR A 202 16.01 -25.48 22.28
N ASP A 203 17.22 -24.94 22.36
CA ASP A 203 17.74 -24.20 23.52
C ASP A 203 17.42 -22.71 23.42
N ALA A 204 17.18 -22.23 22.19
CA ALA A 204 16.75 -20.87 21.96
C ALA A 204 15.70 -20.77 20.85
N LEU A 205 14.78 -19.83 21.01
CA LEU A 205 13.68 -19.63 20.08
C LEU A 205 13.48 -18.15 19.76
N PHE A 206 13.25 -17.84 18.49
CA PHE A 206 12.73 -16.55 18.04
C PHE A 206 11.27 -16.72 17.65
N LEU A 207 10.35 -16.02 18.33
CA LEU A 207 8.93 -16.04 17.99
C LEU A 207 8.60 -14.84 17.11
N THR A 208 8.35 -15.09 15.81
CA THR A 208 8.15 -14.05 14.79
C THR A 208 6.72 -14.00 14.23
N GLU A 209 5.81 -14.78 14.83
CA GLU A 209 4.38 -14.79 14.48
C GLU A 209 3.74 -13.40 14.60
N SER A 210 2.72 -13.11 13.80
CA SER A 210 2.07 -11.79 13.77
C SER A 210 1.47 -11.36 15.12
N VAL A 211 1.08 -12.35 15.94
CA VAL A 211 0.55 -12.19 17.29
C VAL A 211 1.07 -13.35 18.15
N ILE A 212 1.64 -13.05 19.31
CA ILE A 212 2.16 -13.98 20.29
C ILE A 212 1.27 -13.93 21.54
N GLY A 213 0.89 -15.09 22.03
CA GLY A 213 0.25 -15.26 23.33
C GLY A 213 0.69 -16.56 23.99
N VAL A 214 0.07 -16.89 25.12
CA VAL A 214 0.31 -18.14 25.85
C VAL A 214 0.03 -19.35 24.95
N GLU A 215 -0.98 -19.27 24.08
CA GLU A 215 -1.30 -20.31 23.10
C GLU A 215 -0.17 -20.57 22.10
N THR A 216 0.62 -19.54 21.77
CA THR A 216 1.80 -19.69 20.92
C THR A 216 2.84 -20.54 21.65
N ILE A 217 3.10 -20.23 22.92
CA ILE A 217 4.03 -20.99 23.77
C ILE A 217 3.55 -22.44 23.93
N ASP A 218 2.25 -22.64 24.16
CA ASP A 218 1.64 -23.97 24.25
C ASP A 218 1.86 -24.79 22.98
N SER A 219 1.62 -24.20 21.82
CA SER A 219 1.73 -24.89 20.52
C SER A 219 3.15 -25.42 20.24
N ILE A 220 4.17 -24.70 20.72
CA ILE A 220 5.58 -25.05 20.53
C ILE A 220 6.19 -25.70 21.78
N PHE A 221 5.43 -25.89 22.85
CA PHE A 221 5.97 -26.32 24.15
C PHE A 221 6.80 -27.60 24.05
N HIS A 222 6.37 -28.56 23.22
CA HIS A 222 7.09 -29.82 22.98
C HIS A 222 8.46 -29.65 22.30
N LYS A 223 8.69 -28.52 21.62
CA LYS A 223 9.94 -28.16 20.92
C LYS A 223 10.95 -27.42 21.81
N ILE A 224 10.54 -26.99 23.00
CA ILE A 224 11.39 -26.17 23.89
C ILE A 224 12.22 -27.08 24.81
N SER A 225 13.50 -26.79 25.06
CA SER A 225 14.28 -27.48 26.11
C SER A 225 13.87 -27.04 27.52
N GLU A 226 14.40 -27.65 28.58
CA GLU A 226 13.96 -27.38 29.97
C GLU A 226 14.30 -25.96 30.45
N THR A 227 15.36 -25.37 29.88
CA THR A 227 15.92 -24.07 30.28
C THR A 227 16.10 -23.11 29.11
N ALA A 228 15.17 -23.13 28.15
CA ALA A 228 15.33 -22.40 26.90
C ALA A 228 15.17 -20.88 27.05
N THR A 229 15.87 -20.14 26.18
CA THR A 229 15.70 -18.69 26.01
C THR A 229 14.78 -18.39 24.82
N ILE A 230 13.73 -17.59 25.03
CA ILE A 230 12.71 -17.29 24.03
C ILE A 230 12.63 -15.79 23.80
N LEU A 231 12.93 -15.34 22.58
CA LEU A 231 12.78 -13.95 22.19
C LEU A 231 11.41 -13.68 21.55
N LEU A 232 10.78 -12.60 22.00
CA LEU A 232 9.46 -12.15 21.56
C LEU A 232 9.59 -11.09 20.45
N PHE A 233 9.63 -11.52 19.18
CA PHE A 233 9.79 -10.60 18.04
C PHE A 233 8.46 -10.08 17.48
N GLY A 234 7.42 -10.91 17.46
CA GLY A 234 6.06 -10.57 17.04
C GLY A 234 5.22 -9.84 18.11
N ALA A 235 4.20 -9.07 17.68
CA ALA A 235 3.33 -8.36 18.62
C ALA A 235 2.73 -9.30 19.67
N VAL A 236 2.70 -8.89 20.94
CA VAL A 236 2.16 -9.73 22.02
C VAL A 236 0.74 -9.27 22.37
N LYS A 237 -0.16 -10.21 22.67
CA LYS A 237 -1.52 -9.91 23.14
C LYS A 237 -1.47 -9.11 24.45
N GLN A 238 -2.34 -8.10 24.56
CA GLN A 238 -2.60 -7.44 25.83
C GLN A 238 -3.37 -8.40 26.75
N ASP A 239 -3.23 -8.20 28.07
CA ASP A 239 -3.95 -8.96 29.11
C ASP A 239 -3.71 -10.48 29.10
N GLU A 240 -2.46 -10.89 28.92
CA GLU A 240 -2.06 -12.29 29.04
C GLU A 240 -1.33 -12.56 30.39
N PRO A 241 -1.43 -13.79 30.96
CA PRO A 241 -1.05 -14.05 32.35
C PRO A 241 0.46 -14.13 32.63
N LEU A 242 1.33 -14.09 31.62
CA LEU A 242 2.79 -14.24 31.76
C LEU A 242 3.56 -12.91 31.67
N ASN A 243 2.86 -11.77 31.59
CA ASN A 243 3.43 -10.42 31.46
C ASN A 243 4.41 -10.22 30.28
N LEU A 244 4.28 -11.02 29.22
CA LEU A 244 5.02 -10.98 27.97
C LEU A 244 4.85 -9.66 27.21
N TYR A 245 3.71 -8.98 27.36
CA TYR A 245 3.47 -7.68 26.71
C TYR A 245 4.48 -6.64 27.22
N GLU A 246 4.60 -6.50 28.53
CA GLU A 246 5.57 -5.61 29.17
C GLU A 246 7.00 -6.05 28.90
N VAL A 247 7.26 -7.37 28.96
CA VAL A 247 8.59 -7.92 28.64
C VAL A 247 9.01 -7.51 27.24
N ARG A 248 8.15 -7.73 26.24
CA ARG A 248 8.41 -7.38 24.84
C ARG A 248 8.68 -5.89 24.68
N ASN A 249 7.71 -5.05 25.03
CA ASN A 249 7.69 -3.65 24.60
C ASN A 249 8.71 -2.78 25.33
N ASN A 250 9.12 -3.18 26.55
CA ASN A 250 10.17 -2.49 27.31
C ASN A 250 11.52 -3.20 27.25
N GLU A 251 11.68 -4.18 26.33
CA GLU A 251 12.92 -4.94 26.15
C GLU A 251 13.47 -5.56 27.45
N LEU A 252 12.59 -6.08 28.30
CA LEU A 252 13.00 -6.71 29.55
C LEU A 252 13.51 -8.13 29.30
N VAL A 253 14.21 -8.67 30.29
CA VAL A 253 14.55 -10.09 30.37
C VAL A 253 13.89 -10.63 31.63
N SER A 254 13.04 -11.64 31.47
CA SER A 254 12.25 -12.21 32.57
C SER A 254 12.39 -13.72 32.60
N LYS A 255 12.62 -14.27 33.79
CA LYS A 255 12.66 -15.71 34.01
C LYS A 255 11.31 -16.17 34.54
N ILE A 256 10.67 -17.10 33.84
CA ILE A 256 9.34 -17.60 34.19
C ILE A 256 9.36 -19.10 34.46
N HIS A 257 8.50 -19.53 35.37
CA HIS A 257 8.17 -20.95 35.54
C HIS A 257 6.90 -21.21 34.76
N TYR A 258 6.99 -22.05 33.72
CA TYR A 258 5.86 -22.36 32.86
C TYR A 258 5.70 -23.87 32.72
N LYS A 259 4.63 -24.42 33.30
CA LYS A 259 4.43 -25.87 33.49
C LYS A 259 5.66 -26.47 34.19
N ASN A 260 6.30 -27.46 33.57
CA ASN A 260 7.49 -28.14 34.10
C ASN A 260 8.82 -27.56 33.58
N LYS A 261 8.83 -26.36 33.00
CA LYS A 261 10.04 -25.74 32.43
C LYS A 261 10.33 -24.37 33.03
N VAL A 262 11.60 -23.98 32.98
CA VAL A 262 12.08 -22.68 33.44
C VAL A 262 12.58 -21.92 32.23
N LEU A 263 11.85 -20.90 31.78
CA LEU A 263 12.11 -20.23 30.52
C LEU A 263 12.64 -18.82 30.76
N THR A 264 13.60 -18.39 29.95
CA THR A 264 14.06 -17.00 29.93
C THR A 264 13.39 -16.28 28.75
N MET A 265 12.45 -15.38 29.04
CA MET A 265 11.77 -14.55 28.06
C MET A 265 12.59 -13.29 27.81
N VAL A 266 12.88 -13.00 26.54
CA VAL A 266 13.66 -11.84 26.10
C VAL A 266 12.76 -10.94 25.25
N GLY A 267 12.55 -9.72 25.72
CA GLY A 267 11.85 -8.70 24.96
C GLY A 267 12.69 -8.12 23.82
N ASN A 268 12.00 -7.62 22.80
CA ASN A 268 12.60 -7.01 21.61
C ASN A 268 11.68 -5.93 21.05
N SER A 269 12.19 -4.71 20.90
CA SER A 269 11.49 -3.57 20.35
C SER A 269 12.45 -2.67 19.58
N GLY A 270 12.20 -2.50 18.28
CA GLY A 270 12.94 -1.62 17.39
C GLY A 270 14.37 -2.08 17.06
N ALA A 271 15.25 -1.11 16.81
CA ALA A 271 16.65 -1.31 16.46
C ALA A 271 17.50 -0.10 16.92
N THR A 272 18.81 -0.30 17.02
CA THR A 272 19.79 0.76 17.33
C THR A 272 20.60 1.17 16.10
N THR A 273 21.31 2.30 16.19
CA THR A 273 22.25 2.74 15.14
C THR A 273 23.36 1.70 14.85
N CYS A 274 23.75 0.92 15.86
CA CYS A 274 24.72 -0.17 15.67
C CYS A 274 24.13 -1.27 14.79
N ASP A 275 22.87 -1.65 15.04
CA ASP A 275 22.19 -2.70 14.26
C ASP A 275 22.00 -2.28 12.80
N PHE A 276 21.75 -1.00 12.53
CA PHE A 276 21.72 -0.47 11.16
C PHE A 276 23.08 -0.52 10.46
N SER A 277 24.17 -0.28 11.19
CA SER A 277 25.51 -0.42 10.62
C SER A 277 25.77 -1.88 10.24
N GLN A 278 25.42 -2.82 11.12
CA GLN A 278 25.50 -4.25 10.84
C GLN A 278 24.60 -4.67 9.67
N SER A 279 23.38 -4.11 9.57
CA SER A 279 22.44 -4.43 8.50
C SER A 279 22.95 -4.00 7.12
N ILE A 280 23.51 -2.79 7.02
CA ILE A 280 24.08 -2.27 5.78
C ILE A 280 25.27 -3.12 5.32
N ASP A 281 26.16 -3.50 6.23
CA ASP A 281 27.31 -4.34 5.89
C ASP A 281 26.88 -5.76 5.51
N PHE A 282 25.87 -6.31 6.17
CA PHE A 282 25.28 -7.59 5.80
C PHE A 282 24.66 -7.56 4.39
N ILE A 283 23.95 -6.48 4.03
CA ILE A 283 23.38 -6.29 2.69
C ILE A 283 24.48 -6.26 1.63
N LYS A 284 25.58 -5.53 1.86
CA LYS A 284 26.72 -5.48 0.93
C LYS A 284 27.27 -6.88 0.66
N GLN A 285 27.43 -7.69 1.70
CA GLN A 285 28.03 -9.03 1.61
C GLN A 285 27.08 -10.09 1.05
N ASN A 286 25.76 -9.91 1.22
CA ASN A 286 24.76 -10.95 0.92
C ASN A 286 23.66 -10.48 -0.05
N SER A 287 23.93 -9.45 -0.84
CA SER A 287 22.94 -8.81 -1.73
C SER A 287 22.21 -9.79 -2.64
N ASN A 288 22.93 -10.75 -3.25
CA ASN A 288 22.33 -11.74 -4.16
C ASN A 288 21.30 -12.65 -3.45
N GLU A 289 21.57 -13.02 -2.20
CA GLU A 289 20.67 -13.87 -1.41
C GLU A 289 19.45 -13.08 -0.95
N LEU A 290 19.66 -11.82 -0.54
CA LEU A 290 18.60 -10.93 -0.07
C LEU A 290 17.66 -10.48 -1.19
N LYS A 291 18.15 -10.33 -2.43
CA LYS A 291 17.30 -10.03 -3.58
C LYS A 291 16.23 -11.10 -3.82
N LYS A 292 16.50 -12.36 -3.48
CA LYS A 292 15.54 -13.46 -3.67
C LYS A 292 14.28 -13.32 -2.80
N ILE A 293 14.36 -12.64 -1.65
CA ILE A 293 13.16 -12.37 -0.83
C ILE A 293 12.37 -11.17 -1.36
N ILE A 294 12.94 -10.32 -2.21
CA ILE A 294 12.21 -9.25 -2.90
C ILE A 294 11.53 -9.86 -4.13
N THR A 295 10.30 -10.33 -3.93
CA THR A 295 9.56 -11.12 -4.92
C THR A 295 8.71 -10.27 -5.86
N ASN A 296 8.43 -9.03 -5.49
CA ASN A 296 7.61 -8.13 -6.29
C ASN A 296 8.11 -6.68 -6.17
N ILE A 297 8.36 -6.06 -7.33
CA ILE A 297 8.67 -4.64 -7.46
C ILE A 297 7.62 -4.05 -8.41
N SER A 298 6.82 -3.13 -7.92
CA SER A 298 5.71 -2.53 -8.66
C SER A 298 5.82 -1.00 -8.69
N ASP A 299 5.30 -0.36 -9.74
CA ASP A 299 5.05 1.09 -9.73
C ASP A 299 3.98 1.51 -8.71
N LEU A 300 3.72 2.81 -8.61
CA LEU A 300 2.73 3.38 -7.71
C LEU A 300 1.29 2.91 -8.04
N ALA A 301 0.93 2.79 -9.31
CA ALA A 301 -0.42 2.36 -9.68
C ALA A 301 -0.65 0.88 -9.31
N SER A 302 0.25 0.00 -9.73
CA SER A 302 0.18 -1.44 -9.47
C SER A 302 0.37 -1.75 -7.99
N GLY A 303 1.20 -0.96 -7.30
CA GLY A 303 1.45 -1.07 -5.87
C GLY A 303 0.21 -0.86 -5.01
N LEU A 304 -0.67 0.08 -5.42
CA LEU A 304 -1.92 0.37 -4.74
C LEU A 304 -2.79 -0.89 -4.61
N ARG A 305 -2.91 -1.64 -5.72
CA ARG A 305 -3.64 -2.91 -5.78
C ARG A 305 -3.03 -3.95 -4.84
N HIS A 306 -1.71 -4.07 -4.81
CA HIS A 306 -1.03 -5.06 -3.96
C HIS A 306 -1.23 -4.75 -2.47
N ILE A 307 -1.09 -3.49 -2.07
CA ILE A 307 -1.34 -3.07 -0.70
C ILE A 307 -2.80 -3.33 -0.33
N GLN A 308 -3.77 -2.98 -1.19
CA GLN A 308 -5.18 -3.24 -0.91
C GLN A 308 -5.50 -4.74 -0.80
N ASN A 309 -4.87 -5.60 -1.63
CA ASN A 309 -4.99 -7.05 -1.51
C ASN A 309 -4.47 -7.56 -0.15
N MET A 310 -3.30 -7.06 0.29
CA MET A 310 -2.75 -7.39 1.61
C MET A 310 -3.66 -6.93 2.75
N VAL A 311 -4.27 -5.75 2.62
CA VAL A 311 -5.31 -5.27 3.56
C VAL A 311 -6.53 -6.18 3.58
N ASN A 312 -6.90 -6.78 2.45
CA ASN A 312 -7.97 -7.78 2.38
C ASN A 312 -7.55 -9.20 2.80
N GLY A 313 -6.33 -9.37 3.33
CA GLY A 313 -5.82 -10.66 3.82
C GLY A 313 -5.19 -11.55 2.74
N GLN A 314 -5.05 -11.04 1.52
CA GLN A 314 -4.42 -11.75 0.41
C GLN A 314 -2.92 -11.42 0.38
N TYR A 315 -2.11 -12.26 1.01
CA TYR A 315 -0.66 -12.08 1.09
C TYR A 315 0.06 -12.93 0.05
N SER A 316 0.97 -12.32 -0.70
CA SER A 316 1.97 -13.04 -1.49
C SER A 316 3.13 -13.50 -0.60
N PHE A 317 4.00 -14.35 -1.15
CA PHE A 317 5.28 -14.68 -0.53
C PHE A 317 6.31 -13.58 -0.80
N GLY A 318 7.18 -13.33 0.19
CA GLY A 318 8.30 -12.40 0.08
C GLY A 318 7.97 -10.95 0.42
N LYS A 319 8.87 -10.06 0.02
CA LYS A 319 8.87 -8.64 0.28
C LYS A 319 8.38 -7.89 -0.95
N HIS A 320 7.29 -7.16 -0.79
CA HIS A 320 6.77 -6.25 -1.81
C HIS A 320 7.46 -4.89 -1.70
N VAL A 321 7.91 -4.36 -2.84
CA VAL A 321 8.59 -3.07 -2.94
C VAL A 321 7.87 -2.20 -3.98
N ILE A 322 7.66 -0.93 -3.63
CA ILE A 322 7.08 0.08 -4.52
C ILE A 322 8.22 0.92 -5.09
N GLU A 323 8.33 0.98 -6.41
CA GLU A 323 9.25 1.87 -7.13
C GLU A 323 8.54 3.20 -7.41
N LEU A 324 8.97 4.25 -6.73
CA LEU A 324 8.24 5.52 -6.65
C LEU A 324 8.60 6.52 -7.75
N GLN A 325 9.60 6.19 -8.57
CA GLN A 325 10.11 7.03 -9.66
C GLN A 325 9.89 6.42 -11.05
N LYS A 326 9.32 5.22 -11.16
CA LYS A 326 9.09 4.55 -12.45
C LYS A 326 8.15 5.36 -13.35
N ASP A 327 7.14 5.99 -12.74
CA ASP A 327 6.13 6.84 -13.37
C ASP A 327 6.60 8.27 -13.70
N SER A 328 7.93 8.54 -13.63
CA SER A 328 8.53 9.86 -13.93
C SER A 328 8.89 10.05 -15.41
N LYS A 329 8.63 9.05 -16.25
CA LYS A 329 8.52 9.18 -17.71
C LYS A 329 7.09 8.83 -18.10
N ASP A 330 6.36 9.83 -18.60
CA ASP A 330 5.04 9.75 -19.25
C ASP A 330 4.17 8.54 -18.89
N VAL A 331 3.29 8.71 -17.89
CA VAL A 331 2.22 7.74 -17.66
C VAL A 331 1.14 7.96 -18.71
N ASN A 332 1.14 7.06 -19.68
CA ASN A 332 0.00 6.76 -20.51
C ASN A 332 -1.24 6.49 -19.63
N PRO A 333 -2.33 7.27 -19.73
CA PRO A 333 -3.56 7.04 -18.99
C PRO A 333 -4.04 5.59 -19.10
N ILE A 334 -4.43 5.01 -17.98
CA ILE A 334 -5.00 3.65 -17.94
C ILE A 334 -6.49 3.78 -18.19
N GLU A 335 -7.01 3.16 -19.24
CA GLU A 335 -8.45 3.04 -19.49
C GLU A 335 -8.95 1.68 -19.01
N THR A 336 -10.03 1.69 -18.24
CA THR A 336 -10.72 0.51 -17.74
C THR A 336 -12.12 0.44 -18.35
N THR A 337 -12.41 -0.65 -19.05
CA THR A 337 -13.75 -0.95 -19.55
C THR A 337 -14.46 -1.84 -18.53
N LEU A 338 -15.60 -1.36 -18.04
CA LEU A 338 -16.48 -2.11 -17.15
C LEU A 338 -17.82 -2.41 -17.82
N HIS A 339 -18.44 -3.51 -17.40
CA HIS A 339 -19.76 -3.94 -17.83
C HIS A 339 -20.68 -4.18 -16.62
N LEU A 340 -21.96 -3.95 -16.79
CA LEU A 340 -23.00 -4.30 -15.83
C LEU A 340 -24.16 -4.96 -16.57
N THR A 341 -24.56 -6.14 -16.09
CA THR A 341 -25.82 -6.77 -16.51
C THR A 341 -26.98 -6.01 -15.88
N VAL A 342 -27.91 -5.55 -16.71
CA VAL A 342 -29.10 -4.84 -16.25
C VAL A 342 -30.05 -5.86 -15.63
N VAL A 343 -30.21 -5.78 -14.30
CA VAL A 343 -31.19 -6.55 -13.53
C VAL A 343 -32.26 -5.62 -13.00
N ASP A 344 -33.50 -6.11 -12.98
CA ASP A 344 -34.65 -5.30 -12.60
C ASP A 344 -34.62 -5.02 -11.09
N HIS A 345 -34.32 -3.78 -10.72
CA HIS A 345 -34.28 -3.33 -9.34
C HIS A 345 -34.91 -1.94 -9.21
N PRO A 346 -36.00 -1.81 -8.43
CA PRO A 346 -36.60 -0.50 -8.17
C PRO A 346 -35.72 0.29 -7.20
N SER A 347 -35.24 1.46 -7.62
CA SER A 347 -34.59 2.45 -6.73
C SER A 347 -35.56 3.59 -6.38
N THR A 348 -35.55 4.03 -5.12
CA THR A 348 -36.68 4.71 -4.46
C THR A 348 -36.44 6.16 -4.00
N SER A 349 -35.40 6.85 -4.46
CA SER A 349 -35.29 8.30 -4.27
C SER A 349 -34.90 8.98 -5.57
N ARG A 350 -35.59 10.07 -5.96
CA ARG A 350 -35.18 10.94 -7.07
C ARG A 350 -35.04 12.37 -6.57
N LYS A 351 -33.81 12.80 -6.30
CA LYS A 351 -33.51 14.22 -5.99
C LYS A 351 -33.27 15.07 -7.23
N LEU A 352 -32.99 14.42 -8.36
CA LEU A 352 -32.67 15.07 -9.64
C LEU A 352 -33.83 15.00 -10.62
N ASN A 353 -33.94 16.04 -11.45
CA ASN A 353 -34.75 16.02 -12.67
C ASN A 353 -33.84 15.94 -13.91
N PHE A 354 -34.32 15.33 -15.00
CA PHE A 354 -33.54 15.13 -16.23
C PHE A 354 -34.27 15.71 -17.44
N LEU A 355 -33.62 16.59 -18.17
CA LEU A 355 -34.21 17.30 -19.32
C LEU A 355 -33.54 16.86 -20.63
N ASN A 356 -34.34 16.64 -21.67
CA ASN A 356 -33.83 16.57 -23.04
C ASN A 356 -33.49 18.00 -23.50
N PRO A 357 -32.27 18.27 -23.99
CA PRO A 357 -31.96 19.59 -24.52
C PRO A 357 -32.76 19.86 -25.80
N ASP A 358 -33.26 21.09 -25.93
CA ASP A 358 -33.83 21.64 -27.17
C ASP A 358 -32.92 22.74 -27.73
N LEU A 359 -33.40 23.49 -28.74
CA LEU A 359 -32.64 24.57 -29.38
C LEU A 359 -32.19 25.67 -28.40
N GLU A 360 -32.96 25.95 -27.35
CA GLU A 360 -32.62 26.98 -26.36
C GLU A 360 -31.49 26.53 -25.43
N HIS A 361 -31.29 25.22 -25.29
CA HIS A 361 -30.29 24.62 -24.40
C HIS A 361 -28.94 24.34 -25.06
N VAL A 362 -28.80 24.53 -26.37
CA VAL A 362 -27.57 24.20 -27.12
C VAL A 362 -26.34 24.91 -26.54
N ASN A 363 -26.45 26.21 -26.26
CA ASN A 363 -25.36 26.99 -25.68
C ASN A 363 -24.94 26.47 -24.30
N SER A 364 -25.91 26.17 -23.42
CA SER A 364 -25.65 25.59 -22.10
C SER A 364 -24.92 24.24 -22.19
N CYS A 365 -25.28 23.40 -23.16
CA CYS A 365 -24.60 22.12 -23.39
C CYS A 365 -23.15 22.30 -23.86
N ILE A 366 -22.92 23.24 -24.78
CA ILE A 366 -21.58 23.60 -25.27
C ILE A 366 -20.71 24.09 -24.12
N ASP A 367 -21.24 24.99 -23.29
CA ASP A 367 -20.51 25.58 -22.18
C ASP A 367 -20.14 24.55 -21.11
N LEU A 368 -21.09 23.67 -20.74
CA LEU A 368 -20.82 22.56 -19.83
C LEU A 368 -19.76 21.62 -20.40
N TYR A 369 -19.88 21.21 -21.67
CA TYR A 369 -18.90 20.32 -22.29
C TYR A 369 -17.51 20.97 -22.29
N LYS A 370 -17.39 22.24 -22.68
CA LYS A 370 -16.11 22.98 -22.66
C LYS A 370 -15.55 23.12 -21.25
N HIS A 371 -16.41 23.37 -20.25
CA HIS A 371 -16.03 23.45 -18.84
C HIS A 371 -15.38 22.14 -18.37
N PHE A 372 -16.06 21.00 -18.57
CA PHE A 372 -15.55 19.70 -18.14
C PHE A 372 -14.39 19.18 -18.99
N SER A 373 -14.33 19.55 -20.27
CA SER A 373 -13.26 19.15 -21.18
C SER A 373 -11.88 19.62 -20.73
N LYS A 374 -11.79 20.82 -20.14
CA LYS A 374 -10.54 21.34 -19.58
C LYS A 374 -10.01 20.49 -18.42
N LYS A 375 -10.92 19.92 -17.62
CA LYS A 375 -10.60 19.14 -16.41
C LYS A 375 -10.33 17.67 -16.72
N TRP A 376 -11.10 17.08 -17.63
CA TRP A 376 -11.10 15.62 -17.88
C TRP A 376 -10.50 15.22 -19.23
N LEU A 377 -9.81 16.16 -19.90
CA LEU A 377 -9.14 15.95 -21.19
C LEU A 377 -10.08 15.42 -22.29
N TRP A 378 -11.35 15.85 -22.29
CA TRP A 378 -12.28 15.50 -23.35
C TRP A 378 -12.02 16.38 -24.57
N ARG A 379 -11.69 15.76 -25.71
CA ARG A 379 -11.37 16.49 -26.96
C ARG A 379 -12.44 16.31 -28.05
N GLY A 380 -13.33 15.33 -27.90
CA GLY A 380 -14.18 14.81 -28.98
C GLY A 380 -15.15 15.81 -29.61
N LYS A 381 -15.60 16.85 -28.88
CA LYS A 381 -16.59 17.82 -29.37
C LYS A 381 -16.14 19.29 -29.28
N LEU A 382 -14.84 19.53 -29.03
CA LEU A 382 -14.33 20.90 -28.83
C LEU A 382 -14.46 21.80 -30.07
N ASN A 383 -14.40 21.20 -31.27
CA ASN A 383 -14.46 21.91 -32.55
C ASN A 383 -15.84 21.82 -33.22
N TRP A 384 -16.86 21.32 -32.53
CA TRP A 384 -18.21 21.20 -33.08
C TRP A 384 -18.88 22.56 -33.22
N LEU A 385 -19.59 22.76 -34.32
CA LEU A 385 -20.49 23.89 -34.51
C LEU A 385 -21.86 23.58 -33.89
N ASP A 386 -22.69 24.60 -33.69
CA ASP A 386 -24.05 24.45 -33.14
C ASP A 386 -24.88 23.43 -33.96
N SER A 387 -24.72 23.42 -35.28
CA SER A 387 -25.37 22.45 -36.17
C SER A 387 -24.97 20.99 -35.90
N ASP A 388 -23.74 20.76 -35.42
CA ASP A 388 -23.26 19.41 -35.09
C ASP A 388 -23.86 18.93 -33.77
N TRP A 389 -23.99 19.83 -32.78
CA TRP A 389 -24.69 19.55 -31.54
C TRP A 389 -26.17 19.24 -31.76
N ILE A 390 -26.85 20.01 -32.60
CA ILE A 390 -28.27 19.77 -32.95
C ILE A 390 -28.42 18.41 -33.64
N LYS A 391 -27.55 18.08 -34.59
CA LYS A 391 -27.55 16.75 -35.24
C LYS A 391 -27.31 15.62 -34.24
N HIS A 392 -26.41 15.84 -33.27
CA HIS A 392 -26.08 14.85 -32.23
C HIS A 392 -27.24 14.61 -31.27
N PHE A 393 -27.97 15.65 -30.85
CA PHE A 393 -29.15 15.51 -30.00
C PHE A 393 -30.33 14.82 -30.72
N ASN A 394 -30.44 14.99 -32.04
CA ASN A 394 -31.47 14.33 -32.86
C ASN A 394 -31.09 12.92 -33.31
N ASN A 395 -29.92 12.40 -32.92
CA ASN A 395 -29.51 11.05 -33.28
C ASN A 395 -30.26 10.03 -32.40
N GLU A 396 -31.01 9.12 -33.01
CA GLU A 396 -31.83 8.11 -32.33
C GLU A 396 -31.01 7.11 -31.47
N HIS A 397 -29.71 7.00 -31.71
CA HIS A 397 -28.81 6.15 -30.93
C HIS A 397 -28.11 6.90 -29.79
N VAL A 398 -28.38 8.19 -29.62
CA VAL A 398 -27.76 9.04 -28.60
C VAL A 398 -28.84 9.55 -27.66
N ILE A 399 -28.61 9.40 -26.36
CA ILE A 399 -29.44 10.04 -25.33
C ILE A 399 -28.54 10.96 -24.53
N PHE A 400 -28.79 12.25 -24.69
CA PHE A 400 -28.15 13.32 -23.93
C PHE A 400 -29.18 13.94 -22.99
N LYS A 401 -28.84 14.04 -21.71
CA LYS A 401 -29.71 14.61 -20.68
C LYS A 401 -28.99 15.66 -19.88
N LEU A 402 -29.61 16.83 -19.72
CA LEU A 402 -29.20 17.81 -18.73
C LEU A 402 -29.67 17.36 -17.34
N ILE A 403 -28.82 17.55 -16.35
CA ILE A 403 -29.07 17.20 -14.95
C ILE A 403 -29.49 18.46 -14.20
N MET A 404 -30.69 18.41 -13.62
CA MET A 404 -31.30 19.52 -12.90
C MET A 404 -31.38 19.23 -11.41
N PHE A 405 -30.95 20.18 -10.59
CA PHE A 405 -31.16 20.19 -9.14
C PHE A 405 -31.69 21.55 -8.72
N GLU A 406 -32.82 21.59 -8.00
CA GLU A 406 -33.48 22.82 -7.54
C GLU A 406 -33.58 23.91 -8.63
N ASN A 407 -34.08 23.55 -9.82
CA ASN A 407 -34.24 24.40 -11.01
C ASN A 407 -32.95 24.93 -11.65
N SER A 408 -31.77 24.45 -11.24
CA SER A 408 -30.49 24.81 -11.86
C SER A 408 -29.91 23.63 -12.65
N ILE A 409 -29.31 23.92 -13.81
CA ILE A 409 -28.53 22.93 -14.56
C ILE A 409 -27.20 22.74 -13.82
N ILE A 410 -26.94 21.52 -13.34
CA ILE A 410 -25.73 21.20 -12.57
C ILE A 410 -24.77 20.26 -13.30
N GLY A 411 -25.14 19.81 -14.51
CA GLY A 411 -24.35 18.84 -15.26
C GLY A 411 -25.12 18.23 -16.42
N PHE A 412 -24.54 17.18 -16.99
CA PHE A 412 -25.19 16.35 -18.02
C PHE A 412 -24.71 14.91 -17.95
N PHE A 413 -25.46 14.01 -18.56
CA PHE A 413 -24.94 12.70 -18.94
C PHE A 413 -25.27 12.39 -20.40
N GLU A 414 -24.44 11.55 -21.01
CA GLU A 414 -24.60 11.08 -22.36
C GLU A 414 -24.39 9.57 -22.39
N ILE A 415 -25.37 8.88 -22.97
CA ILE A 415 -25.31 7.45 -23.23
C ILE A 415 -25.57 7.20 -24.72
N GLN A 416 -24.97 6.16 -25.26
CA GLN A 416 -25.08 5.79 -26.66
C GLN A 416 -25.46 4.32 -26.80
N LEU A 417 -26.46 4.02 -27.62
CA LEU A 417 -26.78 2.65 -28.01
C LEU A 417 -25.67 2.13 -28.93
N SER A 418 -24.89 1.16 -28.46
CA SER A 418 -23.74 0.61 -29.20
C SER A 418 -24.12 -0.64 -29.99
N THR A 419 -25.08 -1.41 -29.49
CA THR A 419 -25.73 -2.54 -30.16
C THR A 419 -27.22 -2.52 -29.75
N PRO A 420 -28.10 -3.31 -30.39
CA PRO A 420 -29.50 -3.40 -29.95
C PRO A 420 -29.71 -3.80 -28.49
N THR A 421 -28.69 -4.39 -27.84
CA THR A 421 -28.77 -4.93 -26.47
C THR A 421 -27.78 -4.28 -25.50
N THR A 422 -27.00 -3.28 -25.94
CA THR A 422 -25.91 -2.69 -25.14
C THR A 422 -25.90 -1.17 -25.24
N ILE A 423 -25.94 -0.50 -24.08
CA ILE A 423 -25.73 0.94 -23.95
C ILE A 423 -24.31 1.22 -23.44
N LYS A 424 -23.62 2.17 -24.06
CA LYS A 424 -22.33 2.70 -23.60
C LYS A 424 -22.53 4.07 -22.95
N ILE A 425 -22.13 4.20 -21.69
CA ILE A 425 -22.06 5.47 -20.97
C ILE A 425 -20.83 6.22 -21.48
N LYS A 426 -21.06 7.37 -22.15
CA LYS A 426 -19.99 8.20 -22.74
C LYS A 426 -19.51 9.27 -21.78
N TYR A 427 -20.43 9.97 -21.15
CA TYR A 427 -20.12 11.07 -20.25
C TYR A 427 -21.10 11.06 -19.06
N ILE A 428 -20.56 11.28 -17.87
CA ILE A 428 -21.33 11.71 -16.69
C ILE A 428 -20.54 12.88 -16.11
N ALA A 429 -21.17 14.05 -16.07
CA ALA A 429 -20.52 15.29 -15.66
C ALA A 429 -21.42 16.04 -14.68
N ILE A 430 -20.86 16.44 -13.53
CA ILE A 430 -21.53 17.23 -12.50
C ILE A 430 -20.55 18.30 -12.04
N LEU A 431 -21.04 19.52 -11.81
CA LEU A 431 -20.26 20.64 -11.27
C LEU A 431 -19.70 20.29 -9.87
N ASP A 432 -18.50 20.81 -9.58
CA ASP A 432 -17.71 20.42 -8.40
C ASP A 432 -18.46 20.65 -7.07
N ASP A 433 -19.24 21.72 -6.96
CA ASP A 433 -20.03 22.06 -5.76
C ASP A 433 -21.09 21.01 -5.41
N PHE A 434 -21.44 20.15 -6.36
CA PHE A 434 -22.47 19.11 -6.22
C PHE A 434 -21.88 17.69 -6.07
N ILE A 435 -20.55 17.56 -6.07
CA ILE A 435 -19.85 16.29 -5.83
C ILE A 435 -19.92 15.93 -4.34
N GLY A 436 -20.07 14.64 -4.02
CA GLY A 436 -20.11 14.13 -2.63
C GLY A 436 -21.50 14.16 -1.98
N GLN A 437 -22.52 14.72 -2.65
CA GLN A 437 -23.88 14.82 -2.14
C GLN A 437 -24.77 13.60 -2.44
N GLY A 438 -24.20 12.52 -2.98
CA GLY A 438 -24.92 11.29 -3.35
C GLY A 438 -25.67 11.34 -4.69
N LEU A 439 -25.64 12.45 -5.42
CA LEU A 439 -26.37 12.68 -6.67
C LEU A 439 -26.03 11.72 -7.81
N ALA A 440 -24.83 11.12 -7.79
CA ALA A 440 -24.44 10.11 -8.77
C ALA A 440 -25.40 8.91 -8.78
N ALA A 441 -25.94 8.53 -7.61
CA ALA A 441 -26.91 7.44 -7.50
C ALA A 441 -28.19 7.73 -8.29
N ASP A 442 -28.73 8.95 -8.21
CA ASP A 442 -29.91 9.36 -8.97
C ASP A 442 -29.67 9.27 -10.49
N ILE A 443 -28.48 9.69 -10.96
CA ILE A 443 -28.10 9.60 -12.38
C ILE A 443 -28.02 8.14 -12.85
N MET A 444 -27.36 7.28 -12.07
CA MET A 444 -27.22 5.87 -12.43
C MET A 444 -28.58 5.15 -12.44
N SER A 445 -29.47 5.51 -11.51
CA SER A 445 -30.86 5.03 -11.50
C SER A 445 -31.61 5.42 -12.76
N GLU A 446 -31.45 6.64 -13.24
CA GLU A 446 -32.06 7.10 -14.49
C GLU A 446 -31.49 6.36 -15.72
N ILE A 447 -30.17 6.17 -15.78
CA ILE A 447 -29.54 5.40 -16.87
C ILE A 447 -30.06 3.96 -16.89
N LYS A 448 -30.18 3.31 -15.72
CA LYS A 448 -30.76 1.95 -15.60
C LYS A 448 -32.22 1.93 -16.05
N ARG A 449 -33.02 2.93 -15.68
CA ARG A 449 -34.42 3.06 -16.13
C ARG A 449 -34.50 3.15 -17.65
N ILE A 450 -33.67 4.00 -18.27
CA ILE A 450 -33.61 4.14 -19.73
C ILE A 450 -33.22 2.82 -20.40
N ALA A 451 -32.23 2.10 -19.85
CA ALA A 451 -31.82 0.81 -20.37
C ALA A 451 -32.94 -0.22 -20.34
N ILE A 452 -33.71 -0.28 -19.25
CA ILE A 452 -34.88 -1.17 -19.11
C ILE A 452 -35.96 -0.81 -20.14
N GLU A 453 -36.27 0.48 -20.31
CA GLU A 453 -37.27 0.95 -21.29
C GLU A 453 -36.87 0.61 -22.73
N MET A 454 -35.58 0.69 -23.03
CA MET A 454 -35.01 0.32 -24.33
C MET A 454 -34.81 -1.18 -24.50
N LYS A 455 -35.16 -2.02 -23.49
CA LYS A 455 -34.97 -3.48 -23.47
C LYS A 455 -33.52 -3.91 -23.68
N VAL A 456 -32.58 -3.10 -23.19
CA VAL A 456 -31.14 -3.34 -23.22
C VAL A 456 -30.73 -4.20 -22.03
N THR A 457 -29.87 -5.18 -22.25
CA THR A 457 -29.43 -6.13 -21.21
C THR A 457 -28.09 -5.77 -20.58
N GLU A 458 -27.32 -4.88 -21.22
CA GLU A 458 -25.95 -4.56 -20.81
C GLU A 458 -25.66 -3.06 -20.81
N LEU A 459 -24.98 -2.60 -19.75
CA LEU A 459 -24.35 -1.30 -19.68
C LEU A 459 -22.83 -1.43 -19.76
N LEU A 460 -22.20 -0.64 -20.61
CA LEU A 460 -20.75 -0.51 -20.71
C LEU A 460 -20.33 0.89 -20.28
N VAL A 461 -19.23 0.99 -19.55
CA VAL A 461 -18.58 2.27 -19.25
C VAL A 461 -17.08 2.15 -19.38
N GLN A 462 -16.45 3.16 -19.95
CA GLN A 462 -15.01 3.32 -19.94
C GLN A 462 -14.68 4.42 -18.94
N THR A 463 -13.76 4.14 -18.02
CA THR A 463 -13.22 5.15 -17.10
C THR A 463 -11.72 5.10 -17.13
N ARG A 464 -11.09 6.27 -17.14
CA ARG A 464 -9.64 6.42 -17.20
C ARG A 464 -9.09 6.84 -15.85
N SER A 465 -7.81 6.55 -15.61
CA SER A 465 -7.08 7.03 -14.44
C SER A 465 -7.02 8.56 -14.34
N CYS A 466 -7.34 9.28 -15.42
CA CYS A 466 -7.45 10.74 -15.45
C CYS A 466 -8.89 11.26 -15.23
N ASP A 467 -9.90 10.39 -15.13
CA ASP A 467 -11.25 10.80 -14.73
C ASP A 467 -11.30 11.01 -13.20
N HIS A 468 -12.48 11.32 -12.66
CA HIS A 468 -12.61 11.58 -11.22
C HIS A 468 -12.13 10.38 -10.38
N ASN A 469 -11.32 10.62 -9.33
CA ASN A 469 -10.68 9.58 -8.50
C ASN A 469 -11.67 8.55 -7.91
N ASN A 470 -12.94 8.92 -7.75
CA ASN A 470 -14.01 8.04 -7.26
C ASN A 470 -14.79 7.29 -8.36
N ALA A 471 -14.54 7.53 -9.65
CA ALA A 471 -15.36 7.02 -10.76
C ALA A 471 -15.32 5.48 -10.83
N LEU A 472 -14.14 4.88 -10.90
CA LEU A 472 -13.98 3.42 -10.91
C LEU A 472 -14.64 2.77 -9.69
N ASN A 473 -14.34 3.29 -8.49
CA ASN A 473 -14.91 2.79 -7.24
C ASN A 473 -16.44 2.92 -7.19
N TYR A 474 -16.98 4.00 -7.76
CA TYR A 474 -18.41 4.21 -7.85
C TYR A 474 -19.06 3.16 -8.76
N TYR A 475 -18.53 2.91 -9.96
CA TYR A 475 -19.07 1.89 -10.87
C TYR A 475 -19.03 0.50 -10.26
N LEU A 476 -17.93 0.11 -9.61
CA LEU A 476 -17.83 -1.17 -8.91
C LEU A 476 -18.92 -1.33 -7.83
N ARG A 477 -19.19 -0.28 -7.03
CA ARG A 477 -20.29 -0.30 -6.05
C ARG A 477 -21.67 -0.39 -6.67
N GLN A 478 -21.83 0.09 -7.91
CA GLN A 478 -23.09 -0.01 -8.66
C GLN A 478 -23.29 -1.38 -9.32
N GLY A 479 -22.35 -2.32 -9.13
CA GLY A 479 -22.40 -3.69 -9.62
C GLY A 479 -21.63 -3.93 -10.92
N PHE A 480 -20.93 -2.92 -11.46
CA PHE A 480 -20.13 -3.11 -12.67
C PHE A 480 -18.94 -4.04 -12.39
N ALA A 481 -18.65 -4.93 -13.33
CA ALA A 481 -17.49 -5.80 -13.33
C ALA A 481 -16.50 -5.36 -14.42
N ILE A 482 -15.20 -5.41 -14.10
CA ILE A 482 -14.13 -5.06 -15.05
C ILE A 482 -14.06 -6.14 -16.13
N GLN A 483 -14.08 -5.73 -17.40
CA GLN A 483 -13.82 -6.63 -18.53
C GLN A 483 -12.40 -6.50 -19.07
N HIS A 484 -11.91 -5.27 -19.20
CA HIS A 484 -10.67 -4.99 -19.90
C HIS A 484 -9.97 -3.77 -19.28
N ILE A 485 -8.64 -3.82 -19.21
CA ILE A 485 -7.79 -2.72 -18.77
C ILE A 485 -6.67 -2.55 -19.78
N GLU A 486 -6.49 -1.34 -20.29
CA GLU A 486 -5.43 -1.02 -21.24
C GLU A 486 -4.68 0.25 -20.87
N ASN A 487 -3.40 0.30 -21.24
CA ASN A 487 -2.59 1.50 -21.16
C ASN A 487 -2.73 2.25 -22.48
N ILE A 488 -3.17 3.51 -22.43
CA ILE A 488 -3.37 4.33 -23.65
C ILE A 488 -2.26 5.36 -23.76
N GLU A 489 -1.51 5.31 -24.87
CA GLU A 489 -0.65 6.42 -25.27
C GLU A 489 -1.47 7.67 -25.55
N VAL A 490 -1.40 8.65 -24.65
CA VAL A 490 -1.99 9.97 -24.89
C VAL A 490 -0.87 10.87 -25.36
N MET A 491 -0.81 11.10 -26.68
CA MET A 491 -0.01 12.20 -27.23
C MET A 491 -0.57 13.51 -26.65
N LEU A 492 0.22 14.13 -25.77
CA LEU A 492 -0.12 15.38 -25.10
C LEU A 492 -0.28 16.52 -26.11
#